data_AF-A0AAD8YE10-F1
#
_entry.id   AF-A0AAD8YE10-F1
#
_cell.length_a   1.000
_cell.length_b   1.000
_cell.length_c   1.000
_cell.angle_alpha   90.00
_cell.angle_beta   90.00
_cell.angle_gamma   90.00
#
_symmetry.space_group_name_H-M   'P 1'
#
loop_
_entity.id
_entity.type
_entity.pdbx_description
1 polymer ?
#
loop_
_entity_poly.entity_id
_entity_poly.type
_entity_poly.pdbx_seq_one_letter_code
_entity_poly.pdbx_strand_id
1 'polypeptide(L)'
;MKQRHELAAFFGHVLTASRSVSQCQEFITDENGKVYCKPDAYLGGNYTDPYCSISEGQDGCNCGPAPESSFFPGYIESDKLFYGRGPLHLSWSYNYLQIAEVLGVNLCSRPDLVALEGEKGWASAFWIWTSVTSSAGRTAAISVAEGSYGGTLHAINSELDCQTGIYSEDYFREVTTQLDDYCKAASTLSLDKLLEIDSCENLKRSFDTCKSSGTCPACRIYESRMQLQ
;
A
#
# COMPACT_ATOMS: atom_id res chain seq x y z
N MET A 1 -23.07 -11.81 -0.56
CA MET A 1 -21.80 -12.56 -0.39
C MET A 1 -20.61 -11.79 -0.96
N LYS A 2 -20.64 -11.31 -2.21
CA LYS A 2 -19.51 -10.57 -2.82
C LYS A 2 -19.01 -9.35 -2.03
N GLN A 3 -19.91 -8.53 -1.47
CA GLN A 3 -19.55 -7.34 -0.68
C GLN A 3 -18.67 -7.64 0.55
N ARG A 4 -18.90 -8.77 1.24
CA ARG A 4 -18.10 -9.13 2.42
C ARG A 4 -16.68 -9.58 2.03
N HIS A 5 -16.53 -10.23 0.88
CA HIS A 5 -15.20 -10.56 0.34
C HIS A 5 -14.43 -9.31 -0.07
N GLU A 6 -15.11 -8.33 -0.68
CA GLU A 6 -14.50 -7.04 -1.03
C GLU A 6 -14.02 -6.28 0.19
N LEU A 7 -14.86 -6.14 1.22
CA LEU A 7 -14.44 -5.52 2.48
C LEU A 7 -13.30 -6.29 3.16
N ALA A 8 -13.34 -7.63 3.14
CA ALA A 8 -12.28 -8.44 3.73
C ALA A 8 -10.94 -8.23 3.02
N ALA A 9 -10.93 -8.24 1.69
CA ALA A 9 -9.73 -8.02 0.91
C ALA A 9 -9.21 -6.58 1.10
N PHE A 10 -10.09 -5.58 0.97
CA PHE A 10 -9.74 -4.17 1.16
C PHE A 10 -9.14 -3.89 2.54
N PHE A 11 -9.81 -4.32 3.62
CA PHE A 11 -9.28 -4.11 4.97
C PHE A 11 -8.06 -4.98 5.28
N GLY A 12 -7.92 -6.15 4.65
CA GLY A 12 -6.69 -6.93 4.70
C GLY A 12 -5.48 -6.12 4.21
N HIS A 13 -5.61 -5.48 3.05
CA HIS A 13 -4.58 -4.57 2.52
C HIS A 13 -4.34 -3.36 3.42
N VAL A 14 -5.41 -2.71 3.91
CA VAL A 14 -5.27 -1.54 4.80
C VAL A 14 -4.50 -1.87 6.09
N LEU A 15 -4.78 -3.04 6.69
CA LEU A 15 -4.11 -3.48 7.91
C LEU A 15 -2.61 -3.69 7.71
N THR A 16 -2.22 -4.23 6.57
CA THR A 16 -0.81 -4.50 6.25
C THR A 16 -0.09 -3.25 5.81
N ALA A 17 -0.71 -2.41 4.96
CA ALA A 17 -0.16 -1.11 4.56
C ALA A 17 0.22 -0.29 5.79
N SER A 18 -0.68 -0.22 6.78
CA SER A 18 -0.45 0.46 8.07
C SER A 18 0.76 -0.02 8.88
N ARG A 19 1.33 -1.20 8.55
CA ARG A 19 2.52 -1.77 9.20
C ARG A 19 3.76 -1.75 8.32
N SER A 20 3.65 -1.37 7.05
CA SER A 20 4.80 -1.34 6.13
C SER A 20 5.70 -0.14 6.43
N VAL A 21 7.00 -0.30 6.19
CA VAL A 21 8.02 0.69 6.57
C VAL A 21 7.92 1.90 5.65
N SER A 22 7.69 3.08 6.23
CA SER A 22 7.77 4.34 5.50
C SER A 22 9.23 4.65 5.15
N GLN A 23 9.48 5.24 3.98
CA GLN A 23 10.80 5.84 3.65
C GLN A 23 11.24 6.92 4.65
N CYS A 24 10.29 7.44 5.43
CA CYS A 24 10.54 8.34 6.53
C CYS A 24 10.69 7.56 7.83
N GLN A 25 11.89 7.57 8.41
CA GLN A 25 12.19 6.88 9.66
C GLN A 25 11.67 7.63 10.88
N GLU A 26 11.80 8.96 10.85
CA GLU A 26 11.42 9.85 11.94
C GLU A 26 10.60 11.00 11.38
N PHE A 27 9.62 11.42 12.19
CA PHE A 27 8.80 12.59 11.92
C PHE A 27 8.95 13.61 13.04
N ILE A 28 9.10 14.88 12.66
CA ILE A 28 9.02 16.02 13.58
C ILE A 28 7.91 16.93 13.11
N THR A 29 7.15 17.52 14.04
CA THR A 29 6.17 18.56 13.75
C THR A 29 6.59 19.83 14.47
N ASP A 30 6.66 20.95 13.75
CA ASP A 30 6.96 22.24 14.36
C ASP A 30 5.75 22.86 15.08
N GLU A 31 5.96 24.01 15.72
CA GLU A 31 4.91 24.76 16.43
C GLU A 31 3.75 25.24 15.54
N ASN A 32 3.97 25.32 14.23
CA ASN A 32 2.97 25.71 13.23
C ASN A 32 2.24 24.50 12.63
N GLY A 33 2.55 23.28 13.10
CA GLY A 33 1.97 22.04 12.57
C GLY A 33 2.62 21.55 11.28
N LYS A 34 3.77 22.12 10.86
CA LYS A 34 4.48 21.65 9.68
C LYS A 34 5.24 20.36 9.99
N VAL A 35 5.02 19.34 9.17
CA VAL A 35 5.62 18.02 9.35
C VAL A 35 6.89 17.89 8.52
N TYR A 36 7.91 17.32 9.15
CA TYR A 36 9.22 17.04 8.59
C TYR A 36 9.49 15.53 8.63
N CYS A 37 10.10 15.01 7.58
CA CYS A 37 10.50 13.62 7.44
C CYS A 37 12.01 13.52 7.44
N LYS A 38 12.57 12.55 8.17
CA LYS A 38 13.96 12.13 8.03
C LYS A 38 14.01 10.89 7.14
N PRO A 39 14.47 11.01 5.87
CA PRO A 39 14.54 9.86 4.99
C PRO A 39 15.61 8.87 5.44
N ASP A 40 15.40 7.58 5.15
CA ASP A 40 16.40 6.54 5.42
C ASP A 40 17.72 6.83 4.68
N ALA A 41 18.84 6.54 5.36
CA ALA A 41 20.20 6.76 4.88
C ALA A 41 20.50 8.20 4.38
N TYR A 42 19.73 9.21 4.78
CA TYR A 42 19.95 10.60 4.37
C TYR A 42 21.11 11.25 5.15
N LEU A 43 22.08 11.79 4.43
CA LEU A 43 23.33 12.35 4.98
C LEU A 43 23.43 13.88 4.86
N GLY A 44 22.34 14.56 4.46
CA GLY A 44 22.25 16.02 4.32
C GLY A 44 22.32 16.54 2.87
N GLY A 45 22.00 17.82 2.67
CA GLY A 45 22.00 18.48 1.36
C GLY A 45 20.64 18.56 0.66
N ASN A 46 20.58 18.23 -0.63
CA ASN A 46 19.32 18.12 -1.37
C ASN A 46 18.91 16.65 -1.45
N TYR A 47 17.69 16.35 -1.04
CA TYR A 47 17.12 15.01 -1.14
C TYR A 47 16.44 14.80 -2.49
N THR A 48 16.69 13.64 -3.09
CA THR A 48 15.98 13.20 -4.29
C THR A 48 14.91 12.22 -3.86
N ASP A 49 13.65 12.62 -3.97
CA ASP A 49 12.51 11.77 -3.65
C ASP A 49 12.38 10.64 -4.69
N PRO A 50 12.59 9.38 -4.31
CA PRO A 50 12.48 8.25 -5.24
C PRO A 50 11.05 8.00 -5.73
N TYR A 51 10.03 8.51 -5.02
CA TYR A 51 8.65 8.48 -5.47
C TYR A 51 8.31 9.62 -6.44
N CYS A 52 9.28 10.46 -6.80
CA CYS A 52 9.11 11.52 -7.76
C CYS A 52 9.46 11.04 -9.17
N SER A 53 8.48 10.50 -9.89
CA SER A 53 8.64 10.09 -11.28
C SER A 53 8.28 11.23 -12.23
N ILE A 54 9.21 11.58 -13.12
CA ILE A 54 9.03 12.53 -14.24
C ILE A 54 8.85 11.81 -15.59
N SER A 55 8.94 10.47 -15.61
CA SER A 55 9.19 9.69 -16.83
C SER A 55 7.98 8.93 -17.40
N GLU A 56 6.81 9.00 -16.78
CA GLU A 56 5.58 8.45 -17.36
C GLU A 56 4.65 9.56 -17.85
N GLY A 57 4.95 10.09 -19.04
CA GLY A 57 4.15 11.14 -19.67
C GLY A 57 4.28 12.50 -18.99
N GLN A 58 3.89 13.57 -19.68
CA GLN A 58 4.06 14.95 -19.22
C GLN A 58 3.17 15.37 -18.02
N ASP A 59 2.61 14.42 -17.26
CA ASP A 59 1.55 14.64 -16.26
C ASP A 59 1.96 14.14 -14.86
N GLY A 60 3.16 14.47 -14.40
CA GLY A 60 3.58 14.28 -13.00
C GLY A 60 3.59 15.61 -12.23
N CYS A 61 3.42 15.57 -10.90
CA CYS A 61 3.73 16.75 -10.07
C CYS A 61 5.16 17.24 -10.36
N ASN A 62 5.40 18.55 -10.36
CA ASN A 62 6.74 19.08 -10.66
C ASN A 62 7.75 18.63 -9.58
N CYS A 63 8.61 17.70 -9.97
CA CYS A 63 9.62 17.06 -9.13
C CYS A 63 10.94 17.82 -9.20
N GLY A 64 11.27 18.55 -8.14
CA GLY A 64 12.60 19.12 -7.93
C GLY A 64 13.28 18.49 -6.70
N PRO A 65 14.63 18.58 -6.58
CA PRO A 65 15.30 18.17 -5.34
C PRO A 65 14.71 18.92 -4.15
N ALA A 66 14.35 18.17 -3.10
CA ALA A 66 13.78 18.74 -1.89
C ALA A 66 14.93 19.19 -0.98
N PRO A 67 15.05 20.50 -0.66
CA PRO A 67 16.12 20.98 0.18
C PRO A 67 15.93 20.53 1.63
N GLU A 68 17.04 20.29 2.31
CA GLU A 68 17.08 20.12 3.75
C GLU A 68 16.48 21.33 4.50
N SER A 69 15.81 21.03 5.60
CA SER A 69 15.27 22.04 6.51
C SER A 69 16.39 22.83 7.17
N SER A 70 16.31 24.16 7.09
CA SER A 70 17.19 25.06 7.83
C SER A 70 16.97 25.02 9.35
N PHE A 71 15.81 24.51 9.79
CA PHE A 71 15.44 24.44 11.21
C PHE A 71 15.79 23.07 11.82
N PHE A 72 15.73 22.02 11.02
CA PHE A 72 15.95 20.64 11.46
C PHE A 72 16.94 19.95 10.52
N PRO A 73 18.26 20.04 10.78
CA PRO A 73 19.27 19.33 10.01
C PRO A 73 18.99 17.82 9.96
N GLY A 74 19.11 17.21 8.79
CA GLY A 74 18.76 15.82 8.50
C GLY A 74 17.30 15.60 8.12
N TYR A 75 16.46 16.64 8.11
CA TYR A 75 15.04 16.53 7.81
C TYR A 75 14.64 17.30 6.54
N ILE A 76 13.67 16.74 5.83
CA ILE A 76 13.03 17.34 4.66
C ILE A 76 11.59 17.69 5.01
N GLU A 77 11.08 18.79 4.46
CA GLU A 77 9.66 19.14 4.60
C GLU A 77 8.80 18.05 3.93
N SER A 78 7.86 17.49 4.69
CA SER A 78 7.07 16.34 4.26
C SER A 78 6.19 16.66 3.05
N ASP A 79 5.70 17.89 2.94
CA ASP A 79 4.88 18.38 1.82
C ASP A 79 5.64 18.47 0.47
N LYS A 80 6.94 18.14 0.45
CA LYS A 80 7.75 18.03 -0.77
C LYS A 80 7.96 16.60 -1.24
N LEU A 81 7.47 15.61 -0.49
CA LEU A 81 7.75 14.19 -0.74
C LEU A 81 6.47 13.41 -1.04
N PHE A 82 6.55 12.45 -1.96
CA PHE A 82 5.45 11.63 -2.46
C PHE A 82 5.50 10.17 -1.95
N TYR A 83 6.10 9.95 -0.77
CA TYR A 83 6.07 8.65 -0.09
C TYR A 83 4.64 8.25 0.33
N GLY A 84 4.49 6.98 0.68
CA GLY A 84 3.22 6.36 1.07
C GLY A 84 2.49 7.05 2.22
N ARG A 85 1.25 7.49 1.96
CA ARG A 85 0.34 8.05 2.98
C ARG A 85 -1.05 7.44 2.89
N GLY A 86 -1.77 7.51 4.00
CA GLY A 86 -3.16 7.06 4.07
C GLY A 86 -3.30 5.53 4.11
N PRO A 87 -4.54 5.02 4.13
CA PRO A 87 -4.84 3.62 4.46
C PRO A 87 -4.28 2.58 3.48
N LEU A 88 -4.06 2.93 2.22
CA LEU A 88 -3.45 2.05 1.20
C LEU A 88 -2.15 2.62 0.62
N HIS A 89 -1.43 3.43 1.40
CA HIS A 89 -0.09 3.93 1.03
C HIS A 89 -0.03 4.58 -0.36
N LEU A 90 -0.85 5.62 -0.58
CA LEU A 90 -0.76 6.45 -1.78
C LEU A 90 0.67 6.98 -1.90
N SER A 91 1.35 6.52 -2.93
CA SER A 91 2.76 6.83 -3.24
C SER A 91 2.87 7.22 -4.70
N TRP A 92 4.00 7.81 -5.07
CA TRP A 92 4.31 8.29 -6.41
C TRP A 92 3.61 9.59 -6.81
N SER A 93 4.40 10.55 -7.30
CA SER A 93 3.94 11.88 -7.73
C SER A 93 2.74 11.84 -8.69
N TYR A 94 2.72 10.89 -9.64
CA TYR A 94 1.63 10.76 -10.61
C TYR A 94 0.31 10.30 -9.99
N ASN A 95 0.33 9.48 -8.93
CA ASN A 95 -0.89 9.07 -8.23
C ASN A 95 -1.46 10.22 -7.41
N TYR A 96 -0.60 11.01 -6.77
CA TYR A 96 -1.01 12.24 -6.08
C TYR A 96 -1.64 13.25 -7.05
N LEU A 97 -1.14 13.38 -8.28
CA LEU A 97 -1.78 14.23 -9.29
C LEU A 97 -3.15 13.70 -9.72
N GLN A 98 -3.28 12.40 -9.99
CA GLN A 98 -4.55 11.84 -10.46
C GLN A 98 -5.66 11.95 -9.42
N ILE A 99 -5.38 11.62 -8.16
CA ILE A 99 -6.38 11.75 -7.09
C ILE A 99 -6.63 13.21 -6.70
N ALA A 100 -5.68 14.11 -6.92
CA ALA A 100 -5.87 15.56 -6.73
C ALA A 100 -7.01 16.11 -7.61
N GLU A 101 -7.12 15.66 -8.86
CA GLU A 101 -8.21 16.05 -9.76
C GLU A 101 -9.57 15.58 -9.23
N VAL A 102 -9.65 14.33 -8.78
CA VAL A 102 -10.88 13.74 -8.22
C VAL A 102 -11.31 14.45 -6.94
N LEU A 103 -10.35 14.83 -6.09
CA LEU A 103 -10.63 15.51 -4.82
C LEU A 103 -10.77 17.03 -4.94
N GLY A 104 -10.44 17.62 -6.09
CA GLY A 104 -10.45 19.07 -6.29
C GLY A 104 -9.44 19.81 -5.40
N VAL A 105 -8.32 19.20 -5.06
CA VAL A 105 -7.27 19.79 -4.20
C VAL A 105 -5.89 19.62 -4.83
N ASN A 106 -4.97 20.57 -4.58
CA ASN A 106 -3.63 20.49 -5.12
C ASN A 106 -2.71 19.63 -4.23
N LEU A 107 -2.69 18.31 -4.47
CA LEU A 107 -1.79 17.40 -3.76
C LEU A 107 -0.34 17.44 -4.26
N CYS A 108 -0.06 18.06 -5.40
CA CYS A 108 1.32 18.26 -5.86
C CYS A 108 2.09 19.25 -4.98
N SER A 109 1.40 20.21 -4.39
CA SER A 109 2.00 21.17 -3.44
C SER A 109 1.72 20.83 -1.98
N ARG A 110 0.76 19.94 -1.72
CA ARG A 110 0.31 19.55 -0.37
C ARG A 110 -0.02 18.04 -0.29
N PRO A 111 0.95 17.14 -0.57
CA PRO A 111 0.74 15.69 -0.49
C PRO A 111 0.48 15.22 0.94
N ASP A 112 0.92 15.99 1.94
CA ASP A 112 0.71 15.75 3.37
C ASP A 112 -0.77 15.74 3.79
N LEU A 113 -1.67 16.39 3.02
CA LEU A 113 -3.11 16.38 3.30
C LEU A 113 -3.71 14.97 3.32
N VAL A 114 -3.11 14.02 2.60
CA VAL A 114 -3.55 12.60 2.60
C VAL A 114 -3.32 11.96 3.98
N ALA A 115 -2.34 12.42 4.74
CA ALA A 115 -2.08 11.96 6.12
C ALA A 115 -2.82 12.81 7.17
N LEU A 116 -2.94 14.13 6.94
CA LEU A 116 -3.53 15.06 7.91
C LEU A 116 -5.06 15.08 7.89
N GLU A 117 -5.68 14.77 6.76
CA GLU A 117 -7.13 14.83 6.59
C GLU A 117 -7.70 13.44 6.29
N GLY A 118 -8.35 12.84 7.30
CA GLY A 118 -8.84 11.46 7.21
C GLY A 118 -9.76 11.20 6.02
N GLU A 119 -10.60 12.16 5.63
CA GLU A 119 -11.46 12.05 4.44
C GLU A 119 -10.63 11.87 3.15
N LYS A 120 -9.58 12.68 2.98
CA LYS A 120 -8.67 12.59 1.81
C LYS A 120 -7.86 11.30 1.84
N GLY A 121 -7.42 10.87 3.02
CA GLY A 121 -6.76 9.58 3.22
C GLY A 121 -7.65 8.40 2.80
N TRP A 122 -8.89 8.34 3.27
CA TRP A 122 -9.81 7.26 2.88
C TRP A 122 -10.22 7.34 1.41
N ALA A 123 -10.45 8.55 0.89
CA ALA A 123 -10.79 8.73 -0.52
C ALA A 123 -9.64 8.26 -1.44
N SER A 124 -8.38 8.49 -1.08
CA SER A 124 -7.25 7.96 -1.85
C SER A 124 -7.17 6.44 -1.81
N ALA A 125 -7.48 5.81 -0.67
CA ALA A 125 -7.54 4.35 -0.57
C ALA A 125 -8.66 3.76 -1.45
N PHE A 126 -9.85 4.37 -1.48
CA PHE A 126 -10.91 3.93 -2.38
C PHE A 126 -10.53 4.12 -3.85
N TRP A 127 -9.89 5.24 -4.18
CA TRP A 127 -9.41 5.47 -5.54
C TRP A 127 -8.36 4.43 -5.98
N ILE A 128 -7.38 4.10 -5.12
CA ILE A 128 -6.42 3.00 -5.39
C ILE A 128 -7.18 1.70 -5.68
N TRP A 129 -8.17 1.37 -4.85
CA TRP A 129 -8.93 0.14 -4.98
C TRP A 129 -9.72 0.04 -6.29
N THR A 130 -10.29 1.16 -6.75
CA THR A 130 -11.23 1.18 -7.88
C THR A 130 -10.64 1.66 -9.20
N SER A 131 -9.49 2.33 -9.19
CA SER A 131 -9.01 3.10 -10.33
C SER A 131 -7.56 2.85 -10.70
N VAL A 132 -6.68 2.49 -9.76
CA VAL A 132 -5.29 2.17 -10.08
C VAL A 132 -5.21 0.81 -10.76
N THR A 133 -4.53 0.75 -11.90
CA THR A 133 -4.22 -0.48 -12.62
C THR A 133 -2.72 -0.67 -12.64
N SER A 134 -2.25 -1.83 -12.21
CA SER A 134 -0.86 -2.23 -12.41
C SER A 134 -0.65 -2.87 -13.79
N SER A 135 0.54 -3.46 -14.01
CA SER A 135 0.87 -4.23 -15.22
C SER A 135 -0.09 -5.39 -15.53
N ALA A 136 -0.91 -5.86 -14.57
CA ALA A 136 -1.98 -6.82 -14.85
C ALA A 136 -3.19 -6.24 -15.61
N GLY A 137 -3.24 -4.91 -15.81
CA GLY A 137 -4.29 -4.23 -16.57
C GLY A 137 -5.67 -4.27 -15.91
N ARG A 138 -5.73 -4.46 -14.58
CA ARG A 138 -6.98 -4.55 -13.81
C ARG A 138 -6.85 -3.88 -12.45
N THR A 139 -7.97 -3.47 -11.88
CA THR A 139 -8.05 -2.89 -10.53
C THR A 139 -8.28 -3.98 -9.48
N ALA A 140 -8.06 -3.64 -8.20
CA ALA A 140 -8.34 -4.55 -7.10
C ALA A 140 -9.84 -4.88 -7.00
N ALA A 141 -10.71 -3.89 -7.20
CA ALA A 141 -12.17 -4.09 -7.22
C ALA A 141 -12.60 -5.14 -8.28
N ILE A 142 -12.04 -5.07 -9.49
CA ILE A 142 -12.32 -6.06 -10.56
C ILE A 142 -11.83 -7.45 -10.13
N SER A 143 -10.62 -7.53 -9.58
CA SER A 143 -10.03 -8.82 -9.14
C SER A 143 -10.91 -9.51 -8.09
N VAL A 144 -11.45 -8.78 -7.13
CA VAL A 144 -12.41 -9.35 -6.17
C VAL A 144 -13.72 -9.77 -6.84
N ALA A 145 -14.24 -8.98 -7.77
CA ALA A 145 -15.48 -9.31 -8.48
C ALA A 145 -15.38 -10.64 -9.25
N GLU A 146 -14.18 -10.96 -9.73
CA GLU A 146 -13.76 -12.20 -10.39
C GLU A 146 -13.35 -13.33 -9.43
N GLY A 147 -13.21 -13.03 -8.14
CA GLY A 147 -12.96 -14.02 -7.10
C GLY A 147 -11.49 -14.22 -6.74
N SER A 148 -10.58 -13.35 -7.17
CA SER A 148 -9.14 -13.47 -6.94
C SER A 148 -8.64 -12.47 -5.90
N TYR A 149 -8.01 -12.98 -4.83
CA TYR A 149 -7.28 -12.15 -3.88
C TYR A 149 -5.90 -11.78 -4.42
N GLY A 150 -5.16 -12.70 -5.02
CA GLY A 150 -3.82 -12.35 -5.53
C GLY A 150 -3.87 -11.40 -6.73
N GLY A 151 -4.98 -11.33 -7.47
CA GLY A 151 -5.23 -10.23 -8.41
C GLY A 151 -5.27 -8.85 -7.73
N THR A 152 -5.79 -8.75 -6.49
CA THR A 152 -5.75 -7.49 -5.71
C THR A 152 -4.34 -7.12 -5.29
N LEU A 153 -3.54 -8.11 -4.88
CA LEU A 153 -2.14 -7.90 -4.51
C LEU A 153 -1.31 -7.44 -5.71
N HIS A 154 -1.52 -8.09 -6.86
CA HIS A 154 -0.90 -7.68 -8.11
C HIS A 154 -1.34 -6.27 -8.53
N ALA A 155 -2.60 -5.88 -8.29
CA ALA A 155 -3.08 -4.53 -8.63
C ALA A 155 -2.47 -3.43 -7.74
N ILE A 156 -2.27 -3.69 -6.44
CA ILE A 156 -1.86 -2.67 -5.46
C ILE A 156 -0.32 -2.62 -5.31
N ASN A 157 0.37 -3.76 -5.31
CA ASN A 157 1.79 -3.88 -4.95
C ASN A 157 2.66 -4.49 -6.07
N SER A 158 2.34 -4.25 -7.35
CA SER A 158 2.96 -4.95 -8.50
C SER A 158 4.48 -4.92 -8.58
N GLU A 159 5.14 -3.92 -8.00
CA GLU A 159 6.60 -3.82 -8.02
C GLU A 159 7.31 -4.74 -7.01
N LEU A 160 6.64 -5.18 -5.95
CA LEU A 160 7.25 -6.01 -4.91
C LEU A 160 6.70 -7.44 -4.88
N ASP A 161 5.37 -7.62 -4.99
CA ASP A 161 4.71 -8.82 -4.45
C ASP A 161 4.44 -9.97 -5.42
N CYS A 162 4.70 -9.79 -6.71
CA CYS A 162 4.46 -10.85 -7.71
C CYS A 162 5.63 -11.10 -8.67
N GLN A 163 6.83 -10.57 -8.37
CA GLN A 163 8.01 -10.74 -9.22
C GLN A 163 8.73 -12.07 -8.97
N THR A 164 9.26 -12.64 -10.05
CA THR A 164 10.12 -13.83 -10.04
C THR A 164 11.51 -13.50 -9.51
N GLY A 165 11.98 -14.20 -8.48
CA GLY A 165 13.41 -14.54 -8.40
C GLY A 165 14.24 -13.94 -7.26
N ILE A 166 13.68 -13.17 -6.33
CA ILE A 166 14.38 -12.83 -5.07
C ILE A 166 13.43 -13.00 -3.88
N TYR A 167 13.57 -14.12 -3.16
CA TYR A 167 12.91 -14.34 -1.87
C TYR A 167 13.87 -13.96 -0.76
N SER A 168 13.84 -12.70 -0.32
CA SER A 168 14.40 -12.37 0.98
C SER A 168 13.47 -12.88 2.08
N GLU A 169 14.01 -13.13 3.28
CA GLU A 169 13.19 -13.46 4.44
C GLU A 169 12.21 -12.31 4.78
N ASP A 170 12.62 -11.07 4.54
CA ASP A 170 11.80 -9.88 4.75
C ASP A 170 10.58 -9.87 3.83
N TYR A 171 10.78 -10.17 2.55
CA TYR A 171 9.70 -10.31 1.58
C TYR A 171 8.68 -11.38 2.00
N PHE A 172 9.16 -12.57 2.39
CA PHE A 172 8.27 -13.64 2.84
C PHE A 172 7.47 -13.23 4.09
N ARG A 173 8.08 -12.47 5.01
CA ARG A 173 7.41 -11.95 6.22
C ARG A 173 6.32 -10.94 5.88
N GLU A 174 6.54 -10.05 4.92
CA GLU A 174 5.54 -9.07 4.48
C GLU A 174 4.34 -9.76 3.82
N VAL A 175 4.58 -10.64 2.85
CA VAL A 175 3.52 -11.42 2.19
C VAL A 175 2.74 -12.28 3.20
N THR A 176 3.44 -12.88 4.16
CA THR A 176 2.79 -13.68 5.22
C THR A 176 1.91 -12.82 6.12
N THR A 177 2.37 -11.62 6.49
CA THR A 177 1.59 -10.64 7.27
C THR A 177 0.34 -10.22 6.49
N GLN A 178 0.48 -9.98 5.19
CA GLN A 178 -0.63 -9.65 4.30
C GLN A 178 -1.71 -10.72 4.24
N LEU A 179 -1.29 -11.98 4.15
CA LEU A 179 -2.21 -13.12 4.15
C LEU A 179 -2.90 -13.29 5.50
N ASP A 180 -2.18 -13.12 6.62
CA ASP A 180 -2.76 -13.20 7.96
C ASP A 180 -3.79 -12.10 8.21
N ASP A 181 -3.48 -10.86 7.83
CA ASP A 181 -4.39 -9.73 7.95
C ASP A 181 -5.66 -9.91 7.09
N TYR A 182 -5.52 -10.48 5.89
CA TYR A 182 -6.67 -10.84 5.06
C TYR A 182 -7.54 -11.93 5.74
N CYS A 183 -6.94 -13.00 6.26
CA CYS A 183 -7.68 -14.03 7.00
C CYS A 183 -8.37 -13.47 8.25
N LYS A 184 -7.72 -12.52 8.93
CA LYS A 184 -8.29 -11.81 10.08
C LYS A 184 -9.49 -10.95 9.69
N ALA A 185 -9.41 -10.20 8.59
CA ALA A 185 -10.53 -9.42 8.07
C ALA A 185 -11.68 -10.32 7.61
N ALA A 186 -11.36 -11.41 6.90
CA ALA A 186 -12.34 -12.38 6.42
C ALA A 186 -13.10 -13.05 7.57
N SER A 187 -12.39 -13.48 8.61
CA SER A 187 -12.99 -14.13 9.78
C SER A 187 -13.86 -13.17 10.59
N THR A 188 -13.40 -11.92 10.76
CA THR A 188 -14.18 -10.84 11.40
C THR A 188 -15.50 -10.59 10.67
N LEU A 189 -15.50 -10.66 9.33
CA LEU A 189 -16.68 -10.51 8.49
C LEU A 189 -17.47 -11.82 8.32
N SER A 190 -17.13 -12.86 9.08
CA SER A 190 -17.80 -14.16 9.07
C SER A 190 -17.86 -14.77 7.66
N LEU A 191 -16.74 -14.71 6.93
CA LEU A 191 -16.58 -15.41 5.67
C LEU A 191 -16.25 -16.88 5.93
N ASP A 192 -17.02 -17.75 5.30
CA ASP A 192 -16.87 -19.21 5.39
C ASP A 192 -15.74 -19.77 4.53
N LYS A 193 -15.31 -19.00 3.53
CA LYS A 193 -14.19 -19.32 2.63
C LYS A 193 -13.46 -18.04 2.22
N LEU A 194 -12.23 -18.19 1.77
CA LEU A 194 -11.47 -17.11 1.16
C LEU A 194 -11.74 -17.02 -0.35
N LEU A 195 -11.41 -15.89 -0.94
CA LEU A 195 -11.15 -15.75 -2.37
C LEU A 195 -9.93 -16.60 -2.79
N GLU A 196 -9.79 -16.83 -4.10
CA GLU A 196 -8.68 -17.60 -4.65
C GLU A 196 -7.34 -16.89 -4.39
N ILE A 197 -6.38 -17.65 -3.86
CA ILE A 197 -5.01 -17.19 -3.56
C ILE A 197 -4.13 -17.50 -4.78
N ASP A 198 -4.51 -16.95 -5.93
CA ASP A 198 -3.91 -17.19 -7.25
C ASP A 198 -3.46 -15.88 -7.91
N SER A 199 -3.14 -15.91 -9.22
CA SER A 199 -2.91 -14.69 -10.03
C SER A 199 -1.75 -13.78 -9.60
N CYS A 200 -0.94 -14.24 -8.65
CA CYS A 200 0.31 -13.64 -8.19
C CYS A 200 1.29 -14.78 -7.91
N GLU A 201 2.48 -14.71 -8.51
CA GLU A 201 3.39 -15.84 -8.50
C GLU A 201 3.84 -16.17 -7.07
N ASN A 202 3.87 -17.46 -6.73
CA ASN A 202 4.28 -17.99 -5.42
C ASN A 202 3.42 -17.57 -4.23
N LEU A 203 2.38 -16.73 -4.41
CA LEU A 203 1.45 -16.35 -3.34
C LEU A 203 0.78 -17.59 -2.72
N LYS A 204 0.36 -18.56 -3.54
CA LYS A 204 -0.20 -19.82 -3.06
C LYS A 204 0.80 -20.62 -2.22
N ARG A 205 2.06 -20.66 -2.65
CA ARG A 205 3.14 -21.35 -1.92
C ARG A 205 3.41 -20.65 -0.58
N SER A 206 3.43 -19.31 -0.56
CA SER A 206 3.58 -18.53 0.66
C SER A 206 2.42 -18.78 1.61
N PHE A 207 1.19 -18.84 1.10
CA PHE A 207 0.01 -19.17 1.90
C PHE A 207 0.06 -20.58 2.49
N ASP A 208 0.42 -21.58 1.70
CA ASP A 208 0.56 -22.95 2.20
C ASP A 208 1.67 -23.06 3.25
N THR A 209 2.80 -22.40 3.01
CA THR A 209 3.94 -22.36 3.93
C THR A 209 3.59 -21.63 5.22
N CYS A 210 2.89 -20.50 5.14
CA CYS A 210 2.52 -19.74 6.34
C CYS A 210 1.57 -20.53 7.23
N LYS A 211 0.65 -21.27 6.60
CA LYS A 211 -0.28 -22.17 7.30
C LYS A 211 0.46 -23.32 7.98
N SER A 212 1.32 -24.04 7.23
CA SER A 212 2.05 -25.19 7.78
C SER A 212 3.06 -24.81 8.88
N SER A 213 3.69 -23.63 8.75
CA SER A 213 4.61 -23.10 9.78
C SER A 213 3.90 -22.41 10.93
N GLY A 214 2.60 -22.11 10.78
CA GLY A 214 1.79 -21.42 11.78
C GLY A 214 2.07 -19.93 11.90
N THR A 215 2.73 -19.31 10.91
CA THR A 215 3.10 -17.89 10.87
C THR A 215 1.96 -16.97 10.43
N CYS A 216 0.88 -17.52 9.87
CA CYS A 216 -0.40 -16.83 9.62
C CYS A 216 -1.54 -17.46 10.46
N PRO A 217 -1.57 -17.24 11.79
CA PRO A 217 -2.51 -17.93 12.68
C PRO A 217 -3.99 -17.66 12.38
N ALA A 218 -4.35 -16.49 11.86
CA ALA A 218 -5.73 -16.17 11.50
C ALA A 218 -6.24 -17.04 10.33
N CYS A 219 -5.34 -17.59 9.52
CA CYS A 219 -5.68 -18.43 8.38
C CYS A 219 -6.03 -19.89 8.75
N ARG A 220 -5.74 -20.33 9.98
CA ARG A 220 -5.96 -21.73 10.42
C ARG A 220 -7.41 -22.18 10.31
N ILE A 221 -8.37 -21.27 10.50
CA ILE A 221 -9.80 -21.61 10.43
C ILE A 221 -10.26 -21.98 9.02
N TYR A 222 -9.45 -21.69 8.00
CA TYR A 222 -9.72 -21.97 6.60
C TYR A 222 -9.06 -23.29 6.12
N GLU A 223 -8.51 -24.10 7.03
CA GLU A 223 -7.94 -25.43 6.73
C GLU A 223 -8.98 -26.54 6.57
N SER A 224 -10.18 -26.40 7.15
CA SER A 224 -11.10 -27.52 7.38
C SER A 224 -12.35 -27.54 6.49
N ARG A 225 -12.58 -26.54 5.64
CA ARG A 225 -13.81 -26.45 4.82
C ARG A 225 -13.64 -26.85 3.34
N MET A 226 -12.45 -27.28 2.92
CA MET A 226 -12.21 -27.77 1.55
C MET A 226 -12.41 -29.28 1.37
N GLN A 227 -12.75 -30.04 2.41
CA GLN A 227 -12.88 -31.51 2.36
C GLN A 227 -14.31 -32.04 2.49
N LEU A 228 -15.33 -31.18 2.48
CA LEU A 228 -16.74 -31.60 2.51
C LEU A 228 -17.52 -31.01 1.33
N GLN A 229 -17.17 -31.46 0.13
CA GLN A 229 -18.03 -31.54 -1.05
C GLN A 229 -17.71 -32.84 -1.79
#